data_AF-A0AB33JIW1-F1
#
_entry.id   AF-A0AB33JIW1-F1
#
_cell.length_a   1.000
_cell.length_b   1.000
_cell.length_c   1.000
_cell.angle_alpha   90.00
_cell.angle_beta   90.00
_cell.angle_gamma   90.00
#
_symmetry.space_group_name_H-M   'P 1'
#
loop_
_entity.id
_entity.type
_entity.pdbx_description
1 polymer ?
#
loop_
_entity_poly.entity_id
_entity_poly.type
_entity_poly.pdbx_seq_one_letter_code
_entity_poly.pdbx_strand_id
1 'polypeptide(L)'
;MDMMENDDRLLIQFFEENREEIEDRGFSKRVMRQIPKPSLWFNRIWTAFWSLAGVTFFIHADGFKWFKTFFTNLSGDLSGSFVSLYTSTSISPLYAYIGILTLIIVGCYNAVASEN
;
A
#
# COMPACT_ATOMS: atom_id res chain seq x y z
N MET A 1 -45.34 20.54 11.46
CA MET A 1 -45.08 19.41 10.55
C MET A 1 -44.67 20.02 9.23
N ASP A 2 -43.48 19.62 8.78
CA ASP A 2 -42.73 20.21 7.67
C ASP A 2 -43.39 19.81 6.33
N MET A 3 -43.49 20.75 5.39
CA MET A 3 -44.17 20.55 4.10
C MET A 3 -43.47 19.49 3.24
N MET A 4 -42.16 19.30 3.43
CA MET A 4 -41.36 18.30 2.71
C MET A 4 -41.75 16.87 3.08
N GLU A 5 -42.07 16.60 4.35
CA GLU A 5 -42.41 15.25 4.82
C GLU A 5 -43.78 14.78 4.27
N ASN A 6 -44.67 15.72 3.94
CA ASN A 6 -45.95 15.40 3.32
C ASN A 6 -45.80 15.11 1.81
N ASP A 7 -44.96 15.88 1.11
CA ASP A 7 -44.69 15.66 -0.31
C ASP A 7 -43.98 14.31 -0.55
N ASP A 8 -43.01 13.96 0.30
CA ASP A 8 -42.32 12.67 0.23
C ASP A 8 -43.30 11.49 0.40
N ARG A 9 -44.26 11.62 1.32
CA ARG A 9 -45.29 10.61 1.56
C ARG A 9 -46.26 10.48 0.39
N LEU A 10 -46.63 11.59 -0.24
CA LEU A 10 -47.48 11.59 -1.44
C LEU A 10 -46.78 10.95 -2.64
N LEU A 11 -45.48 11.23 -2.81
CA LEU A 11 -44.68 10.62 -3.86
C LEU A 11 -44.56 9.10 -3.68
N ILE A 12 -44.29 8.63 -2.45
CA ILE A 12 -44.22 7.19 -2.15
C ILE A 12 -45.54 6.51 -2.48
N GLN A 13 -46.66 7.07 -2.02
CA GLN A 13 -47.99 6.52 -2.30
C GLN A 13 -48.31 6.52 -3.79
N PHE A 14 -47.95 7.59 -4.51
CA PHE A 14 -48.14 7.66 -5.96
C PHE A 14 -47.32 6.60 -6.72
N PHE A 15 -46.06 6.41 -6.34
CA PHE A 15 -45.20 5.40 -6.96
C PHE A 15 -45.61 3.98 -6.59
N GLU A 16 -46.13 3.75 -5.39
CA GLU A 16 -46.60 2.44 -4.92
C GLU A 16 -47.91 2.05 -5.60
N GLU A 17 -48.85 2.99 -5.74
CA GLU A 17 -50.14 2.77 -6.40
C GLU A 17 -50.02 2.66 -7.94
N ASN A 18 -49.04 3.35 -8.55
CA ASN A 18 -48.80 3.31 -10.00
C ASN A 18 -47.57 2.46 -10.38
N ARG A 19 -47.09 1.58 -9.48
CA ARG A 19 -45.95 0.70 -9.78
C ARG A 19 -46.37 -0.43 -10.72
N GLU A 20 -46.46 -0.14 -12.01
CA GLU A 20 -46.51 -1.21 -13.00
C GLU A 20 -45.20 -2.02 -12.89
N GLU A 21 -45.31 -3.30 -12.53
CA GLU A 21 -44.21 -4.25 -12.63
C GLU A 21 -43.89 -4.45 -14.11
N ILE A 22 -43.03 -3.59 -14.63
CA ILE A 22 -42.45 -3.77 -15.95
C ILE A 22 -41.59 -5.02 -15.86
N GLU A 23 -42.09 -6.13 -16.41
CA GLU A 23 -41.27 -7.33 -16.60
C GLU A 23 -39.99 -6.92 -17.35
N ASP A 24 -38.83 -7.30 -16.79
CA ASP A 24 -37.55 -7.06 -17.44
C ASP A 24 -37.48 -7.95 -18.68
N ARG A 25 -38.02 -7.46 -19.81
CA ARG A 25 -38.02 -8.10 -21.14
C ARG A 25 -36.61 -8.12 -21.73
N GLY A 26 -35.63 -8.58 -20.95
CA GLY A 26 -34.21 -8.59 -21.28
C GLY A 26 -33.60 -7.20 -21.44
N PHE A 27 -34.20 -6.16 -20.87
CA PHE A 27 -33.65 -4.80 -20.87
C PHE A 27 -32.30 -4.77 -20.15
N SER A 28 -32.21 -5.31 -18.94
CA SER A 28 -30.95 -5.34 -18.19
C SER A 28 -29.86 -6.12 -18.94
N LYS A 29 -30.22 -7.21 -19.62
CA LYS A 29 -29.29 -7.99 -20.45
C LYS A 29 -28.79 -7.21 -21.67
N ARG A 30 -29.66 -6.42 -22.31
CA ARG A 30 -29.27 -5.54 -23.42
C ARG A 30 -28.37 -4.41 -22.95
N VAL A 31 -28.69 -3.78 -21.82
CA VAL A 31 -27.87 -2.72 -21.21
C VAL A 31 -26.49 -3.24 -20.81
N MET A 32 -26.42 -4.35 -20.07
CA MET A 32 -25.13 -4.92 -19.64
C MET A 32 -24.24 -5.35 -20.81
N ARG A 33 -24.82 -5.73 -21.95
CA ARG A 33 -24.08 -6.09 -23.16
C ARG A 33 -23.57 -4.87 -23.94
N GLN A 34 -24.16 -3.69 -23.72
CA GLN A 34 -23.71 -2.41 -24.26
C GLN A 34 -22.62 -1.74 -23.41
N ILE A 35 -22.41 -2.18 -22.16
CA ILE A 35 -21.31 -1.66 -21.33
C ILE A 35 -19.99 -2.11 -21.95
N PRO A 36 -19.12 -1.19 -22.40
CA PRO A 36 -17.82 -1.54 -22.93
C PRO A 36 -17.03 -2.25 -21.83
N LYS A 37 -16.68 -3.51 -22.08
CA LYS A 37 -15.82 -4.25 -21.15
C LYS A 37 -14.48 -3.50 -21.06
N PRO A 38 -13.95 -3.25 -19.85
CA PRO A 38 -12.66 -2.60 -19.73
C PRO A 38 -11.61 -3.41 -20.50
N SER A 39 -10.86 -2.75 -21.37
CA SER A 39 -9.81 -3.37 -22.17
C SER A 39 -8.61 -3.70 -21.29
N LEU A 40 -8.75 -4.77 -20.49
CA LEU A 40 -7.71 -5.27 -19.60
C LEU A 40 -6.48 -5.76 -20.38
N TRP A 41 -6.67 -6.16 -21.64
CA TRP A 41 -5.59 -6.65 -22.49
C TRP A 41 -4.60 -5.56 -22.88
N PHE A 42 -5.08 -4.35 -23.18
CA PHE A 42 -4.22 -3.21 -23.50
C PHE A 42 -3.35 -2.81 -22.29
N ASN A 43 -3.96 -2.74 -21.10
CA ASN A 43 -3.22 -2.46 -19.88
C ASN A 43 -2.15 -3.52 -19.59
N ARG A 44 -2.46 -4.81 -19.83
CA ARG A 44 -1.52 -5.91 -19.62
C ARG A 44 -0.33 -5.89 -20.59
N ILE A 45 -0.56 -5.54 -21.86
CA ILE A 45 0.53 -5.37 -22.83
C ILE A 45 1.37 -4.17 -22.46
N TRP A 46 0.74 -3.08 -22.04
CA TRP A 46 1.41 -1.86 -21.66
C TRP A 46 2.33 -2.07 -20.45
N THR A 47 1.85 -2.74 -19.40
CA THR A 47 2.67 -3.07 -18.24
C THR A 47 3.80 -4.04 -18.57
N ALA A 48 3.56 -5.04 -19.43
CA ALA A 48 4.60 -5.94 -19.90
C ALA A 48 5.70 -5.22 -20.69
N PHE A 49 5.32 -4.26 -21.54
CA PHE A 49 6.26 -3.45 -22.30
C PHE A 49 7.17 -2.62 -21.39
N TRP A 50 6.58 -1.89 -20.43
CA TRP A 50 7.36 -1.10 -19.48
C TRP A 50 8.23 -1.95 -18.55
N SER A 51 7.74 -3.13 -18.15
CA SER A 51 8.54 -4.08 -17.37
C SER A 51 9.78 -4.54 -18.15
N LEU A 52 9.62 -4.89 -19.44
CA LEU A 52 10.73 -5.32 -20.28
C LEU A 52 11.73 -4.19 -20.55
N ALA A 53 11.23 -2.97 -20.76
CA ALA A 53 12.07 -1.78 -20.90
C ALA A 53 12.90 -1.52 -19.63
N GLY A 54 12.30 -1.65 -18.44
CA GLY A 54 12.99 -1.52 -17.16
C GLY A 54 14.09 -2.55 -16.97
N VAL A 55 13.84 -3.81 -17.30
CA VAL A 55 14.85 -4.88 -17.23
C VAL A 55 16.01 -4.62 -18.19
N THR A 56 15.70 -4.20 -19.42
CA THR A 56 16.72 -3.90 -20.43
C THR A 56 17.59 -2.72 -20.00
N PHE A 57 16.98 -1.66 -19.49
CA PHE A 57 17.69 -0.50 -18.94
C PHE A 57 18.57 -0.90 -17.75
N PHE A 58 18.06 -1.75 -16.85
CA PHE A 58 18.83 -2.24 -15.70
C PHE A 58 20.09 -3.01 -16.11
N ILE A 59 20.02 -3.81 -17.18
CA ILE A 59 21.17 -4.53 -17.73
C ILE A 59 22.15 -3.54 -18.37
N HIS A 60 21.66 -2.57 -19.14
CA HIS A 60 22.51 -1.57 -19.81
C HIS A 60 23.22 -0.65 -18.83
N ALA A 61 22.56 -0.29 -17.73
CA ALA A 61 23.10 0.57 -16.69
C ALA A 61 24.02 -0.16 -15.68
N ASP A 62 24.45 -1.40 -15.98
CA ASP A 62 25.25 -2.20 -15.05
C ASP A 62 24.61 -2.29 -13.65
N GLY A 63 23.26 -2.37 -13.58
CA GLY A 63 22.52 -2.25 -12.32
C GLY A 63 22.94 -3.26 -11.26
N PHE A 64 23.40 -4.45 -11.67
CA PHE A 64 24.00 -5.43 -10.78
C PHE A 64 25.30 -4.97 -10.12
N LYS A 65 26.16 -4.20 -10.81
CA LYS A 65 27.37 -3.64 -10.21
C LYS A 65 26.98 -2.60 -9.17
N TRP A 66 26.07 -1.69 -9.49
CA TRP A 66 25.59 -0.68 -8.54
C TRP A 66 24.95 -1.32 -7.31
N PHE A 67 24.12 -2.35 -7.51
CA PHE A 67 23.49 -3.08 -6.41
C PHE A 67 24.52 -3.78 -5.53
N LYS A 68 25.51 -4.48 -6.12
CA LYS A 68 26.59 -5.11 -5.35
C LYS A 68 27.39 -4.07 -4.57
N THR A 69 27.76 -2.96 -5.21
CA THR A 69 28.47 -1.84 -4.56
C THR A 69 27.66 -1.25 -3.41
N PHE A 70 26.35 -1.06 -3.59
CA PHE A 70 25.47 -0.59 -2.52
C PHE A 70 25.46 -1.56 -1.34
N PHE A 71 25.33 -2.86 -1.57
CA PHE A 71 25.34 -3.86 -0.49
C PHE A 71 26.69 -3.96 0.21
N THR A 72 27.80 -3.90 -0.54
CA THR A 72 29.14 -3.91 0.07
C THR A 72 29.39 -2.64 0.87
N ASN A 73 28.96 -1.48 0.37
CA ASN A 73 29.10 -0.20 1.06
C ASN A 73 28.19 -0.16 2.29
N LEU A 74 26.94 -0.59 2.19
CA LEU A 74 26.03 -0.67 3.33
C LEU A 74 26.59 -1.59 4.42
N SER A 75 27.06 -2.78 4.05
CA SER A 75 27.66 -3.72 5.02
C SER A 75 28.96 -3.18 5.62
N GLY A 76 29.79 -2.52 4.81
CA GLY A 76 31.05 -1.91 5.21
C GLY A 76 30.85 -0.71 6.13
N ASP A 77 29.92 0.18 5.80
CA ASP A 77 29.60 1.38 6.57
C ASP A 77 28.89 1.03 7.88
N LEU A 78 27.99 0.04 7.89
CA LEU A 78 27.40 -0.45 9.12
C LEU A 78 28.48 -1.04 10.03
N SER A 79 29.32 -1.93 9.50
CA SER A 79 30.42 -2.54 10.27
C SER A 79 31.43 -1.49 10.75
N GLY A 80 31.79 -0.54 9.90
CA GLY A 80 32.70 0.56 10.20
C GLY A 80 32.12 1.51 11.24
N SER A 81 30.81 1.80 11.19
CA SER A 81 30.11 2.58 12.19
C SER A 81 30.14 1.87 13.55
N PHE A 82 29.83 0.57 13.60
CA PHE A 82 29.98 -0.22 14.83
C PHE A 82 31.41 -0.19 15.36
N VAL A 83 32.42 -0.48 14.53
CA VAL A 83 33.83 -0.47 14.94
C VAL A 83 34.28 0.92 15.38
N SER A 84 33.81 1.99 14.74
CA SER A 84 34.14 3.38 15.08
C SER A 84 33.52 3.83 16.41
N LEU A 85 32.36 3.26 16.78
CA LEU A 85 31.77 3.44 18.11
C LEU A 85 32.61 2.75 19.19
N TYR A 86 33.20 1.59 18.89
CA TYR A 86 34.10 0.89 19.81
C TYR A 86 35.51 1.50 19.88
N THR A 87 36.02 2.07 18.77
CA THR A 87 37.45 2.39 18.61
C THR A 87 37.77 3.88 18.63
N SER A 88 36.88 4.76 18.14
CA SER A 88 37.24 6.15 17.80
C SER A 88 36.40 7.24 18.46
N THR A 89 35.37 6.90 19.24
CA THR A 89 34.60 7.91 19.97
C THR A 89 35.04 7.95 21.43
N SER A 90 35.26 9.15 22.00
CA SER A 90 35.44 9.37 23.45
C SER A 90 34.22 8.95 24.30
N ILE A 91 33.23 8.29 23.69
CA ILE A 91 32.11 7.64 24.33
C ILE A 91 32.64 6.30 24.85
N SER A 92 32.89 6.24 26.16
CA SER A 92 33.24 5.00 26.84
C SER A 92 32.27 3.88 26.45
N PRO A 93 32.74 2.62 26.28
CA PRO A 93 31.89 1.45 25.97
C PRO A 93 30.66 1.28 26.88
N LEU A 94 30.69 1.91 28.06
CA LEU A 94 29.57 2.04 29.00
C LEU A 94 28.32 2.68 28.40
N TYR A 95 28.44 3.71 27.57
CA TYR A 95 27.26 4.37 27.01
C TYR A 95 26.53 3.51 25.97
N ALA A 96 27.28 2.70 25.20
CA ALA A 96 26.69 1.71 24.30
C ALA A 96 25.94 0.64 25.12
N TYR A 97 26.52 0.18 26.23
CA TYR A 97 25.85 -0.74 27.15
C TYR A 97 24.58 -0.13 27.77
N ILE A 98 24.63 1.14 28.21
CA ILE A 98 23.47 1.86 28.73
C ILE A 98 22.38 2.00 27.66
N GLY A 99 22.74 2.32 26.41
CA GLY A 99 21.77 2.42 25.31
C GLY A 99 21.11 1.07 24.97
N ILE A 100 21.85 -0.02 25.01
CA ILE A 100 21.29 -1.36 24.82
C ILE A 100 20.35 -1.73 26.00
N LEU A 101 20.77 -1.44 27.23
CA LEU A 101 19.97 -1.69 28.43
C LEU A 101 18.63 -0.93 28.39
N THR A 102 18.64 0.35 28.01
CA THR A 102 17.41 1.15 27.93
C THR A 102 16.47 0.61 26.87
N LEU A 103 16.97 0.19 25.71
CA LEU A 103 16.17 -0.42 24.66
C LEU A 103 15.54 -1.75 25.10
N ILE A 104 16.27 -2.59 25.85
CA ILE A 104 15.74 -3.84 26.40
C ILE A 104 14.62 -3.55 27.41
N ILE A 105 14.83 -2.59 28.33
CA ILE A 105 13.81 -2.22 29.32
C ILE A 105 12.55 -1.69 28.65
N VAL A 106 12.68 -0.80 27.67
CA VAL A 106 11.56 -0.25 26.91
C VAL A 106 10.85 -1.36 26.10
N GLY A 107 11.60 -2.26 25.49
CA GLY A 107 11.07 -3.41 24.76
C GLY A 107 10.29 -4.37 25.66
N CYS A 108 10.83 -4.71 26.82
CA CYS A 108 10.15 -5.54 27.82
C CYS A 108 8.89 -4.86 28.37
N TYR A 109 8.97 -3.56 28.68
CA TYR A 109 7.80 -2.81 29.15
C TYR A 109 6.69 -2.81 28.08
N ASN A 110 7.06 -2.55 26.82
CA ASN A 110 6.10 -2.54 25.73
C ASN A 110 5.52 -3.93 25.44
N ALA A 111 6.31 -5.00 25.56
CA ALA A 111 5.82 -6.37 25.40
C ALA A 111 4.80 -6.75 26.49
N VAL A 112 5.11 -6.45 27.75
CA VAL A 112 4.21 -6.71 28.89
C VAL A 112 2.97 -5.81 28.82
N ALA A 113 3.11 -4.54 28.43
CA ALA A 113 1.98 -3.63 28.26
C ALA A 113 1.12 -3.97 27.03
N SER A 114 1.65 -4.68 26.03
CA SER A 114 0.87 -5.18 24.89
C SER A 114 0.09 -6.46 25.21
N GLU A 115 0.45 -7.13 26.30
CA GLU A 115 -0.17 -8.39 26.75
C GLU A 115 -1.28 -8.17 27.79
N ASN A 116 -1.33 -6.98 28.42
CA ASN A 116 -2.43 -6.49 29.26
C ASN A 116 -3.47 -5.69 28.44
#